data_AF-A0A920NNY9-F1
#
_entry.id   AF-A0A920NNY9-F1
#
_cell.length_a   1.000
_cell.length_b   1.000
_cell.length_c   1.000
_cell.angle_alpha   90.00
_cell.angle_beta   90.00
_cell.angle_gamma   90.00
#
_symmetry.space_group_name_H-M   'P 1'
#
loop_
_entity.id
_entity.type
_entity.pdbx_description
1 polymer ?
#
loop_
_entity_poly.entity_id
_entity_poly.type
_entity_poly.pdbx_seq_one_letter_code
_entity_poly.pdbx_strand_id
1 'polypeptide(L)' 'MSQPNIIFNREELLGRIWEEDVFVVDRTIDVHINRIRSKLGPYKNWIETVKGIGYRF' A
#
# COMPACT_ATOMS: atom_id res chain seq x y z
N MET A 1 13.08 -10.72 7.34
CA MET A 1 12.75 -11.03 5.93
C MET A 1 11.27 -10.75 5.76
N SER A 2 10.95 -9.74 4.95
CA SER A 2 9.59 -9.28 4.64
C SER A 2 8.75 -10.42 4.07
N GLN A 3 7.50 -10.55 4.54
CA GLN A 3 6.61 -11.67 4.22
C GLN A 3 6.16 -11.60 2.74
N PRO A 4 6.76 -12.37 1.81
CA PRO A 4 6.65 -12.13 0.35
C PRO A 4 5.31 -12.54 -0.27
N ASN A 5 4.30 -12.84 0.54
CA ASN A 5 3.01 -13.38 0.09
C ASN A 5 1.82 -12.85 0.90
N ILE A 6 2.04 -11.84 1.75
CA ILE A 6 0.93 -11.23 2.50
C ILE A 6 0.37 -10.09 1.68
N ILE A 7 -0.94 -10.15 1.48
CA ILE A 7 -1.70 -9.07 0.89
C ILE A 7 -2.17 -8.19 2.04
N PHE A 8 -1.86 -6.91 1.97
CA PHE A 8 -2.42 -5.90 2.87
C PHE A 8 -3.56 -5.20 2.15
N ASN A 9 -4.74 -5.22 2.76
CA ASN A 9 -5.86 -4.44 2.27
C ASN A 9 -5.66 -2.95 2.61
N ARG A 10 -6.49 -2.07 2.04
CA ARG A 10 -6.32 -0.62 2.22
C ARG A 10 -6.55 -0.19 3.66
N GLU A 11 -7.57 -0.75 4.31
CA GLU A 11 -7.93 -0.46 5.70
C GLU A 11 -6.81 -0.87 6.67
N GLU A 12 -6.19 -2.02 6.45
CA GLU A 12 -5.03 -2.51 7.22
C GLU A 12 -3.82 -1.60 7.04
N LEU A 13 -3.55 -1.13 5.82
CA LEU A 13 -2.48 -0.17 5.57
C LEU A 13 -2.77 1.16 6.25
N LEU A 14 -4.02 1.63 6.21
CA LEU A 14 -4.45 2.85 6.89
C LEU A 14 -4.27 2.75 8.40
N GLY A 15 -4.79 1.70 9.03
CA GLY A 15 -4.71 1.51 10.48
C GLY A 15 -3.29 1.28 11.01
N ARG A 16 -2.35 0.87 10.16
CA ARG A 16 -0.92 0.75 10.55
C ARG A 16 -0.14 2.05 10.42
N ILE A 17 -0.60 2.99 9.59
CA ILE A 17 0.13 4.23 9.29
C ILE A 17 -0.40 5.40 10.13
N TRP A 18 -1.70 5.41 10.43
CA TRP A 18 -2.35 6.47 11.18
C TRP A 18 -2.87 5.96 12.52
N GLU A 19 -2.51 6.64 13.61
CA GLU A 19 -3.21 6.52 14.89
C GLU A 19 -4.57 7.21 14.80
N GLU A 20 -5.53 6.70 15.56
CA GLU A 20 -6.97 7.01 15.57
C GLU A 20 -7.29 8.51 15.56
N ASP A 21 -7.35 9.17 14.40
CA ASP A 21 -8.17 10.39 14.16
C ASP A 21 -8.03 11.01 12.74
N VAL A 22 -7.52 10.28 11.75
CA VAL A 22 -7.46 10.79 10.38
C VAL A 22 -8.52 10.12 9.51
N PHE A 23 -9.52 10.90 9.07
CA PHE A 23 -10.45 10.49 8.02
C PHE A 23 -9.70 10.37 6.68
N VAL A 24 -9.07 9.22 6.46
CA VAL A 24 -8.39 8.90 5.22
C VAL A 24 -9.24 7.93 4.41
N VAL A 25 -9.59 8.33 3.18
CA VAL A 25 -10.29 7.46 2.23
C VAL A 25 -9.28 6.50 1.58
N ASP A 26 -9.71 5.28 1.27
CA ASP A 26 -8.99 4.25 0.49
C ASP A 26 -8.12 4.76 -0.65
N ARG A 27 -8.59 5.80 -1.36
CA ARG A 27 -7.88 6.41 -2.51
C ARG A 27 -6.57 7.09 -2.12
N THR A 28 -6.40 7.46 -0.86
CA THR A 28 -5.15 8.04 -0.36
C THR A 28 -4.03 7.01 -0.38
N ILE A 29 -4.30 5.75 -0.01
CA ILE A 29 -3.33 4.66 -0.13
C ILE A 29 -2.84 4.52 -1.57
N ASP A 30 -3.75 4.56 -2.55
CA ASP A 30 -3.39 4.47 -3.97
C ASP A 30 -2.39 5.58 -4.39
N VAL A 31 -2.59 6.82 -3.90
CA VAL A 31 -1.68 7.95 -4.15
C VAL A 31 -0.31 7.70 -3.54
N HIS A 32 -0.25 7.23 -2.29
CA HIS A 32 1.01 6.93 -1.62
C HIS A 32 1.76 5.78 -2.30
N ILE A 33 1.08 4.71 -2.68
CA ILE A 33 1.68 3.60 -3.43
C ILE A 33 2.25 4.08 -4.77
N ASN A 34 1.52 4.92 -5.50
CA ASN A 34 2.03 5.50 -6.75
C ASN A 34 3.28 6.35 -6.52
N ARG A 35 3.29 7.21 -5.50
CA ARG A 35 4.47 8.02 -5.14
C ARG A 35 5.68 7.15 -4.75
N ILE A 36 5.45 6.07 -4.01
CA ILE A 36 6.50 5.11 -3.64
C ILE A 36 7.04 4.42 -4.90
N ARG A 37 6.17 3.88 -5.76
CA ARG A 37 6.55 3.25 -7.03
C ARG A 37 7.38 4.19 -7.91
N SER A 38 7.02 5.47 -7.98
CA SER A 38 7.81 6.47 -8.72
C SER A 38 9.22 6.64 -8.15
N LYS A 39 9.39 6.57 -6.82
CA LYS A 39 10.70 6.64 -6.16
C LYS A 39 11.52 5.35 -6.28
N LEU A 40 10.85 4.20 -6.42
CA LEU A 40 11.50 2.89 -6.58
C LEU A 40 12.12 2.66 -7.97
N GLY A 41 11.72 3.44 -8.99
CA GLY A 41 12.29 3.36 -10.33
C GLY A 41 12.17 1.94 -10.93
N PRO A 42 13.28 1.26 -11.26
CA PRO A 42 13.26 -0.12 -11.78
C PRO A 42 12.55 -1.13 -10.86
N TYR A 43 12.53 -0.88 -9.55
CA TYR A 43 11.95 -1.78 -8.54
C TYR A 43 10.46 -1.54 -8.28
N LYS A 44 9.80 -0.65 -9.04
CA LYS A 44 8.37 -0.33 -8.86
C LYS A 44 7.44 -1.55 -8.84
N ASN A 45 7.84 -2.63 -9.51
CA ASN A 45 7.08 -3.87 -9.62
C ASN A 45 7.18 -4.76 -8.39
N TRP A 46 8.05 -4.46 -7.42
CA TRP A 46 8.05 -5.16 -6.13
C TRP A 46 6.76 -4.91 -5.37
N ILE A 47 6.18 -3.72 -5.48
CA ILE A 47 4.84 -3.48 -4.95
C ILE A 47 3.83 -3.85 -6.04
N GLU A 48 3.06 -4.90 -5.83
CA GLU A 48 2.04 -5.36 -6.77
C GLU A 48 0.63 -5.00 -6.31
N THR A 49 -0.24 -4.66 -7.27
CA THR A 49 -1.66 -4.41 -6.99
C THR A 49 -2.45 -5.68 -7.19
N VAL A 50 -3.13 -6.14 -6.14
CA VAL A 50 -4.10 -7.22 -6.21
C VAL A 50 -5.49 -6.60 -6.34
N LYS A 51 -6.05 -6.64 -7.55
CA LYS A 51 -7.30 -5.93 -7.90
C LYS A 51 -8.44 -6.35 -6.96
N GLY A 52 -9.11 -5.36 -6.36
CA GLY A 52 -10.21 -5.57 -5.42
C GLY A 52 -9.80 -6.00 -4.02
N ILE A 53 -8.51 -6.23 -3.75
CA ILE A 53 -8.03 -6.70 -2.45
C ILE A 53 -7.07 -5.68 -1.82
N GLY A 54 -5.99 -5.30 -2.51
CA GLY A 54 -4.98 -4.42 -1.91
C GLY A 54 -3.61 -4.54 -2.57
N TYR A 55 -2.56 -4.62 -1.75
CA TYR A 55 -1.17 -4.57 -2.19
C TYR A 55 -0.34 -5.69 -1.57
N ARG A 56 0.64 -6.21 -2.32
CA ARG A 56 1.66 -7.13 -1.83
C ARG A 56 3.06 -6.64 -2.21
N PHE A 57 4.06 -7.14 -1.50
CA PHE A 57 5.48 -6.91 -1.75
C PHE A 57 6.17 -8.19 -2.24
#